data_AF-A0A3S0FNG0-F1
#
_entry.id   AF-A0A3S0FNG0-F1
#
_cell.length_a   1.000
_cell.length_b   1.000
_cell.length_c   1.000
_cell.angle_alpha   90.00
_cell.angle_beta   90.00
_cell.angle_gamma   90.00
#
_symmetry.space_group_name_H-M   'P 1'
#
loop_
_entity.id
_entity.type
_entity.pdbx_description
1 polymer ?
#
loop_
_entity_poly.entity_id
_entity_poly.type
_entity_poly.pdbx_seq_one_letter_code
_entity_poly.pdbx_strand_id
1 'polypeptide(L)'
;MACYKCKPVTLPGAAITSTWGTHTLGIFSEANLWAGLSFALWFVVFYLYHGLGITLGYHRLLTHKSLKVPKWLMYVIVSGGYFGLMGSPIVWVGVHRLHHQKSDQDGDPHSPKDGFKHALYEWMFDMRSVQSDEEMRAQVPELMADPLFRKLGDDHSPTQAQLCLGLCIAFRVLIFFALGPIALVANILATFTIFWSTQLVNAVCHLPNVGYRSHNTREQSRNVWWVGLLALGEGWHNNHHAVPKSARHGMEWFELDVTWYAVWLLEKVGLASAVVRPPKHLMGRRVGASANTPVESPFNFDTASEPVFVNQE
;
A
#
# COMPACT_ATOMS: atom_id res chain seq x y z
N MET A 1 -15.79 -53.87 -75.69
CA MET A 1 -15.48 -52.78 -76.63
C MET A 1 -16.75 -51.96 -76.83
N ALA A 2 -16.93 -50.87 -76.07
CA ALA A 2 -17.90 -49.80 -76.34
C ALA A 2 -17.60 -48.63 -75.39
N CYS A 3 -17.20 -47.52 -75.98
CA CYS A 3 -16.85 -46.26 -75.35
C CYS A 3 -18.15 -45.44 -75.17
N TYR A 4 -18.46 -44.96 -73.96
CA TYR A 4 -19.51 -43.96 -73.75
C TYR A 4 -18.95 -42.76 -72.99
N LYS A 5 -19.01 -41.61 -73.68
CA LYS A 5 -18.59 -40.27 -73.26
C LYS A 5 -19.31 -39.83 -71.97
N CYS A 6 -18.54 -39.44 -70.96
CA CYS A 6 -19.06 -38.70 -69.80
C CYS A 6 -19.50 -37.28 -70.22
N LYS A 7 -20.76 -36.92 -69.93
CA LYS A 7 -21.18 -35.52 -69.82
C LYS A 7 -20.94 -35.06 -68.38
N PRO A 8 -20.45 -33.84 -68.14
CA PRO A 8 -20.34 -33.30 -66.78
C PRO A 8 -21.75 -32.99 -66.24
N VAL A 9 -22.06 -33.53 -65.06
CA VAL A 9 -23.25 -33.18 -64.29
C VAL A 9 -22.89 -31.91 -63.50
N THR A 10 -23.56 -30.80 -63.81
CA THR A 10 -23.57 -29.62 -62.95
C THR A 10 -24.43 -29.90 -61.73
N LEU A 11 -23.82 -29.93 -60.55
CA LEU A 11 -24.56 -29.96 -59.28
C LEU A 11 -25.07 -28.54 -58.96
N PRO A 12 -26.31 -28.40 -58.46
CA PRO A 12 -26.86 -27.10 -58.11
C PRO A 12 -26.14 -26.56 -56.88
N GLY A 13 -25.73 -25.29 -56.92
CA GLY A 13 -25.25 -24.56 -55.76
C GLY A 13 -26.32 -24.52 -54.69
N ALA A 14 -26.08 -25.22 -53.58
CA ALA A 14 -26.81 -25.04 -52.35
C ALA A 14 -25.91 -24.26 -51.39
N ALA A 15 -26.36 -23.04 -51.09
CA ALA A 15 -25.79 -22.16 -50.10
C ALA A 15 -25.68 -22.88 -48.74
N ILE A 16 -24.46 -23.10 -48.27
CA ILE A 16 -24.18 -23.26 -46.84
C ILE A 16 -23.48 -21.97 -46.40
N THR A 17 -24.24 -20.89 -46.41
CA THR A 17 -23.84 -19.61 -45.80
C THR A 17 -24.05 -19.71 -44.28
N SER A 18 -22.94 -19.84 -43.58
CA SER A 18 -22.57 -19.00 -42.42
C SER A 18 -23.60 -18.77 -41.29
N THR A 19 -24.12 -19.83 -40.65
CA THR A 19 -24.81 -19.68 -39.35
C THR A 19 -23.97 -20.08 -38.13
N TRP A 20 -22.74 -20.57 -38.33
CA TRP A 20 -21.87 -21.00 -37.22
C TRP A 20 -20.71 -20.03 -36.89
N GLY A 21 -20.54 -18.96 -37.67
CA GLY A 21 -19.41 -18.02 -37.52
C GLY A 21 -19.67 -16.78 -36.66
N THR A 22 -20.92 -16.48 -36.33
CA THR A 22 -21.28 -15.22 -35.66
C THR A 22 -21.64 -15.39 -34.18
N HIS A 23 -22.03 -16.58 -33.72
CA HIS A 23 -22.41 -16.80 -32.32
C HIS A 23 -21.23 -17.14 -31.40
N THR A 24 -20.17 -17.75 -31.93
CA THR A 24 -18.96 -18.02 -31.14
C THR A 24 -18.20 -16.73 -30.85
N LEU A 25 -17.99 -15.85 -31.84
CA LEU A 25 -17.30 -14.57 -31.63
C LEU A 25 -18.04 -13.62 -30.67
N GLY A 26 -19.37 -13.61 -30.66
CA GLY A 26 -20.17 -12.79 -29.74
C GLY A 26 -20.17 -13.29 -28.29
N ILE A 27 -20.31 -14.61 -28.08
CA ILE A 27 -20.28 -15.23 -26.75
C ILE A 27 -18.86 -15.14 -26.14
N PHE A 28 -17.81 -15.27 -26.96
CA PHE A 28 -16.44 -15.07 -26.49
C PHE A 28 -16.13 -13.58 -26.22
N SER A 29 -16.72 -12.61 -26.93
CA SER A 29 -16.50 -11.18 -26.62
C SER A 29 -17.19 -10.74 -25.32
N GLU A 30 -18.41 -11.20 -25.07
CA GLU A 30 -19.16 -10.81 -23.87
C GLU A 30 -18.62 -11.51 -22.62
N ALA A 31 -18.33 -12.82 -22.67
CA ALA A 31 -17.74 -13.53 -21.54
C ALA A 31 -16.37 -12.97 -21.15
N ASN A 32 -15.54 -12.59 -22.14
CA ASN A 32 -14.26 -11.94 -21.90
C ASN A 32 -14.43 -10.52 -21.33
N LEU A 33 -15.47 -9.78 -21.76
CA LEU A 33 -15.78 -8.47 -21.19
C LEU A 33 -16.20 -8.59 -19.71
N TRP A 34 -17.11 -9.49 -19.37
CA TRP A 34 -17.55 -9.70 -17.99
C TRP A 34 -16.41 -10.21 -17.09
N ALA A 35 -15.56 -11.11 -17.61
CA ALA A 35 -14.36 -11.53 -16.91
C ALA A 35 -13.40 -10.36 -16.66
N GLY A 36 -13.20 -9.49 -17.66
CA GLY A 36 -12.38 -8.29 -17.55
C GLY A 36 -12.94 -7.27 -16.54
N LEU A 37 -14.25 -7.01 -16.55
CA LEU A 37 -14.91 -6.13 -15.59
C LEU A 37 -14.86 -6.69 -14.17
N SER A 38 -15.08 -8.00 -14.02
CA SER A 38 -14.95 -8.70 -12.74
C SER A 38 -13.52 -8.62 -12.20
N PHE A 39 -12.52 -8.85 -13.06
CA PHE A 39 -11.12 -8.67 -12.71
C PHE A 39 -10.83 -7.24 -12.24
N ALA A 40 -11.25 -6.23 -13.01
CA ALA A 40 -11.00 -4.83 -12.68
C ALA A 40 -11.64 -4.44 -11.33
N LEU A 41 -12.88 -4.88 -11.07
CA LEU A 41 -13.56 -4.66 -9.81
C LEU A 41 -12.80 -5.29 -8.64
N TRP A 42 -12.47 -6.59 -8.73
CA TRP A 42 -11.72 -7.27 -7.67
C TRP A 42 -10.33 -6.68 -7.46
N PHE A 43 -9.67 -6.26 -8.55
CA PHE A 43 -8.35 -5.63 -8.46
C PHE A 43 -8.46 -4.35 -7.65
N VAL A 44 -9.41 -3.45 -7.97
CA VAL A 44 -9.61 -2.20 -7.23
C VAL A 44 -9.96 -2.47 -5.77
N VAL A 45 -10.84 -3.44 -5.48
CA VAL A 45 -11.21 -3.80 -4.11
C VAL A 45 -9.99 -4.27 -3.31
N PHE A 46 -9.20 -5.21 -3.83
CA PHE A 46 -8.02 -5.70 -3.13
C PHE A 46 -6.89 -4.67 -3.09
N TYR A 47 -6.74 -3.85 -4.12
CA TYR A 47 -5.75 -2.79 -4.16
C TYR A 47 -6.02 -1.73 -3.09
N LEU A 48 -7.28 -1.32 -2.91
CA LEU A 48 -7.67 -0.43 -1.82
C LEU A 48 -7.57 -1.11 -0.46
N TYR A 49 -7.97 -2.38 -0.33
CA TYR A 49 -7.88 -3.12 0.94
C TYR A 49 -6.42 -3.23 1.42
N HIS A 50 -5.52 -3.69 0.55
CA HIS A 50 -4.11 -3.81 0.87
C HIS A 50 -3.46 -2.44 1.06
N GLY A 51 -3.68 -1.52 0.11
CA GLY A 51 -3.11 -0.18 0.16
C GLY A 51 -3.52 0.58 1.42
N LEU A 52 -4.82 0.69 1.72
CA LEU A 52 -5.28 1.34 2.96
C LEU A 52 -4.81 0.61 4.21
N GLY A 53 -4.64 -0.71 4.17
CA GLY A 53 -4.09 -1.43 5.31
C GLY A 53 -2.65 -1.01 5.64
N ILE A 54 -1.86 -0.61 4.65
CA ILE A 54 -0.52 -0.05 4.83
C ILE A 54 -0.61 1.44 5.16
N THR A 55 -1.23 2.24 4.29
CA THR A 55 -1.18 3.70 4.35
C THR A 55 -2.03 4.27 5.48
N LEU A 56 -3.23 3.73 5.70
CA LEU A 56 -4.09 4.13 6.82
C LEU A 56 -3.76 3.30 8.07
N GLY A 57 -3.65 1.99 7.93
CA GLY A 57 -3.43 1.06 9.04
C GLY A 57 -2.05 1.19 9.66
N TYR A 58 -1.04 0.64 8.99
CA TYR A 58 0.32 0.58 9.55
C TYR A 58 0.89 2.00 9.74
N HIS A 59 0.76 2.85 8.74
CA HIS A 59 1.41 4.15 8.73
C HIS A 59 0.68 5.22 9.56
N ARG A 60 -0.54 5.63 9.17
CA ARG A 60 -1.22 6.75 9.84
C ARG A 60 -1.84 6.38 11.19
N LEU A 61 -2.42 5.19 11.34
CA LEU A 61 -2.99 4.73 12.60
C LEU A 61 -1.89 4.28 13.58
N LEU A 62 -1.12 3.24 13.25
CA LEU A 62 -0.21 2.61 14.21
C LEU A 62 1.09 3.39 14.40
N THR A 63 1.78 3.79 13.32
CA THR A 63 3.06 4.50 13.44
C THR A 63 2.86 5.91 13.98
N HIS A 64 2.08 6.73 13.29
CA HIS A 64 2.01 8.18 13.56
C HIS A 64 0.87 8.60 14.48
N LYS A 65 -0.08 7.71 14.76
CA LYS A 65 -1.23 8.00 15.64
C LYS A 65 -1.97 9.27 15.19
N SER A 66 -2.15 9.41 13.88
CA SER A 66 -2.71 10.61 13.24
C SER A 66 -4.22 10.73 13.43
N LEU A 67 -4.87 9.67 13.94
CA LEU A 67 -6.30 9.58 14.21
C LEU A 67 -6.57 8.42 15.17
N LYS A 68 -7.79 8.38 15.73
CA LYS A 68 -8.29 7.25 16.53
C LYS A 68 -9.52 6.65 15.84
N VAL A 69 -9.64 5.33 15.90
CA VAL A 69 -10.79 4.56 15.40
C VAL A 69 -11.18 3.49 16.43
N PRO A 70 -12.40 2.92 16.38
CA PRO A 70 -12.75 1.75 17.18
C PRO A 70 -11.79 0.59 16.93
N LYS A 71 -11.49 -0.17 17.99
CA LYS A 71 -10.49 -1.25 17.94
C LYS A 71 -10.78 -2.30 16.87
N TRP A 72 -12.05 -2.69 16.69
CA TRP A 72 -12.44 -3.65 15.66
C TRP A 72 -12.12 -3.13 14.24
N LEU A 73 -12.36 -1.84 13.98
CA LEU A 73 -12.13 -1.23 12.69
C LEU A 73 -10.64 -1.13 12.41
N MET A 74 -9.84 -0.78 13.43
CA MET A 74 -8.39 -0.82 13.27
C MET A 74 -7.91 -2.20 12.88
N TYR A 75 -8.37 -3.28 13.52
CA TYR A 75 -7.95 -4.63 13.12
C TYR A 75 -8.33 -4.97 11.67
N VAL A 76 -9.52 -4.57 11.22
CA VAL A 76 -9.94 -4.75 9.81
C VAL A 76 -9.06 -3.97 8.83
N ILE A 77 -8.67 -2.75 9.17
CA ILE A 77 -7.77 -1.95 8.32
C ILE A 77 -6.37 -2.59 8.31
N VAL A 78 -5.80 -2.83 9.49
CA VAL A 78 -4.45 -3.39 9.69
C VAL A 78 -4.31 -4.77 9.03
N SER A 79 -5.35 -5.60 9.01
CA SER A 79 -5.30 -6.89 8.32
C SER A 79 -5.06 -6.76 6.81
N GLY A 80 -5.46 -5.64 6.19
CA GLY A 80 -5.15 -5.34 4.79
C GLY A 80 -3.65 -5.28 4.52
N GLY A 81 -2.89 -4.65 5.42
CA GLY A 81 -1.42 -4.55 5.32
C GLY A 81 -0.76 -5.91 5.56
N TYR A 82 -1.23 -6.65 6.57
CA TYR A 82 -0.72 -8.00 6.86
C TYR A 82 -0.92 -8.96 5.69
N PHE A 83 -2.15 -9.08 5.16
CA PHE A 83 -2.44 -9.91 3.99
C PHE A 83 -1.88 -9.35 2.67
N GLY A 84 -1.40 -8.11 2.70
CA GLY A 84 -0.63 -7.44 1.66
C GLY A 84 0.88 -7.73 1.70
N LEU A 85 1.33 -8.71 2.48
CA LEU A 85 2.73 -9.14 2.61
C LEU A 85 3.67 -8.12 3.28
N MET A 86 3.15 -7.22 4.12
CA MET A 86 4.00 -6.26 4.86
C MET A 86 4.58 -6.81 6.17
N GLY A 87 4.28 -8.05 6.55
CA GLY A 87 4.78 -8.65 7.79
C GLY A 87 4.06 -8.12 9.04
N SER A 88 4.66 -8.36 10.20
CA SER A 88 4.08 -7.99 11.51
C SER A 88 3.84 -6.48 11.63
N PRO A 89 2.68 -6.04 12.15
CA PRO A 89 2.45 -4.63 12.47
C PRO A 89 3.47 -4.07 13.46
N ILE A 90 3.92 -4.85 14.43
CA ILE A 90 4.90 -4.42 15.46
C ILE A 90 6.24 -4.11 14.80
N VAL A 91 6.74 -5.06 14.00
CA VAL A 91 8.02 -4.94 13.31
C VAL A 91 7.98 -3.80 12.30
N TRP A 92 6.95 -3.74 11.46
CA TRP A 92 6.82 -2.68 10.45
C TRP A 92 6.80 -1.28 11.08
N VAL A 93 6.02 -1.09 12.15
CA VAL A 93 5.95 0.19 12.86
C VAL A 93 7.30 0.53 13.51
N GLY A 94 7.96 -0.44 14.15
CA GLY A 94 9.30 -0.23 14.74
C GLY A 94 10.32 0.21 13.69
N VAL A 95 10.42 -0.49 12.56
CA VAL A 95 11.32 -0.11 11.47
C VAL A 95 11.00 1.28 10.93
N HIS A 96 9.71 1.59 10.70
CA HIS A 96 9.29 2.89 10.18
C HIS A 96 9.58 4.04 11.16
N ARG A 97 9.44 3.81 12.47
CA ARG A 97 9.81 4.79 13.50
C ARG A 97 11.33 5.02 13.51
N LEU A 98 12.13 3.97 13.40
CA LEU A 98 13.59 4.09 13.26
C LEU A 98 13.97 4.88 12.01
N HIS A 99 13.31 4.63 10.88
CA HIS A 99 13.51 5.42 9.66
C HIS A 99 13.25 6.91 9.91
N HIS A 100 12.14 7.31 10.54
CA HIS A 100 11.94 8.74 10.84
C HIS A 100 13.00 9.34 11.78
N GLN A 101 13.52 8.55 12.73
CA GLN A 101 14.59 8.98 13.64
C GLN A 101 15.93 9.15 12.92
N LYS A 102 16.25 8.28 11.97
CA LYS A 102 17.55 8.24 11.31
C LYS A 102 17.51 8.57 9.82
N SER A 103 16.41 9.08 9.30
CA SER A 103 16.14 9.22 7.86
C SER A 103 17.31 9.83 7.08
N ASP A 104 17.78 9.12 6.06
CA ASP A 104 18.95 9.45 5.24
C ASP A 104 20.24 9.73 6.07
N GLN A 105 20.38 9.12 7.24
CA GLN A 105 21.58 9.13 8.09
C GLN A 105 22.01 7.70 8.40
N ASP A 106 23.20 7.55 9.00
CA ASP A 106 23.73 6.25 9.40
C ASP A 106 22.75 5.52 10.34
N GLY A 107 22.37 4.30 9.96
CA GLY A 107 21.41 3.47 10.69
C GLY A 107 19.94 3.67 10.30
N ASP A 108 19.62 4.45 9.26
CA ASP A 108 18.33 4.34 8.56
C ASP A 108 18.23 2.95 7.92
N PRO A 109 17.17 2.16 8.20
CA PRO A 109 17.02 0.81 7.66
C PRO A 109 16.99 0.74 6.15
N HIS A 110 16.50 1.75 5.44
CA HIS A 110 16.29 1.66 4.00
C HIS A 110 16.64 2.96 3.27
N SER A 111 17.75 3.59 3.69
CA SER A 111 18.27 4.80 3.06
C SER A 111 18.82 4.51 1.65
N PRO A 112 18.45 5.28 0.62
CA PRO A 112 19.06 5.15 -0.71
C PRO A 112 20.54 5.52 -0.76
N LYS A 113 21.10 6.13 0.29
CA LYS A 113 22.55 6.41 0.38
C LYS A 113 23.38 5.13 0.43
N ASP A 114 22.81 4.06 0.98
CA ASP A 114 23.43 2.74 1.03
C ASP A 114 23.22 1.94 -0.28
N GLY A 115 22.52 2.56 -1.25
CA GLY A 115 22.29 2.05 -2.59
C GLY A 115 20.81 1.94 -2.93
N PHE A 116 20.48 2.17 -4.20
CA PHE A 116 19.08 2.08 -4.66
C PHE A 116 18.48 0.68 -4.45
N LYS A 117 19.24 -0.38 -4.74
CA LYS A 117 18.78 -1.76 -4.51
C LYS A 117 18.57 -2.06 -3.03
N HIS A 118 19.45 -1.52 -2.19
CA HIS A 118 19.34 -1.64 -0.74
C HIS A 118 18.01 -1.06 -0.25
N ALA A 119 17.74 0.21 -0.56
CA ALA A 119 16.49 0.88 -0.19
C ALA A 119 15.24 0.22 -0.81
N LEU A 120 15.37 -0.39 -2.00
CA LEU A 120 14.26 -1.01 -2.70
C LEU A 120 13.86 -2.36 -2.08
N TYR A 121 14.79 -3.23 -1.72
CA TYR A 121 14.44 -4.55 -1.15
C TYR A 121 15.50 -5.21 -0.27
N GLU A 122 16.80 -4.91 -0.41
CA GLU A 122 17.83 -5.70 0.31
C GLU A 122 17.82 -5.43 1.82
N TRP A 123 17.36 -4.24 2.23
CA TRP A 123 17.20 -3.89 3.64
C TRP A 123 16.39 -4.92 4.46
N MET A 124 15.43 -5.58 3.80
CA MET A 124 14.52 -6.53 4.45
C MET A 124 15.20 -7.84 4.86
N PHE A 125 16.38 -8.16 4.31
CA PHE A 125 17.01 -9.46 4.51
C PHE A 125 17.84 -9.57 5.79
N ASP A 126 18.29 -8.45 6.36
CA ASP A 126 19.11 -8.44 7.57
C ASP A 126 18.78 -7.25 8.49
N MET A 127 17.51 -7.15 8.90
CA MET A 127 17.08 -6.05 9.78
C MET A 127 17.75 -6.09 11.17
N ARG A 128 18.19 -7.26 11.64
CA ARG A 128 18.83 -7.40 12.97
C ARG A 128 20.18 -6.72 13.08
N SER A 129 20.90 -6.53 11.98
CA SER A 129 22.16 -5.79 11.99
C SER A 129 21.95 -4.28 12.11
N VAL A 130 20.76 -3.77 11.77
CA VAL A 130 20.41 -2.35 11.86
C VAL A 130 19.62 -2.01 13.13
N GLN A 131 18.68 -2.88 13.49
CA GLN A 131 17.80 -2.71 14.64
C GLN A 131 17.69 -4.00 15.44
N SER A 132 18.09 -3.97 16.72
CA SER A 132 17.92 -5.13 17.59
C SER A 132 16.45 -5.39 17.93
N ASP A 133 16.10 -6.62 18.29
CA ASP A 133 14.74 -6.96 18.72
C ASP A 133 14.33 -6.19 19.99
N GLU A 134 15.28 -5.85 20.87
CA GLU A 134 15.03 -5.04 22.07
C GLU A 134 14.73 -3.58 21.72
N GLU A 135 15.55 -2.97 20.86
CA GLU A 135 15.35 -1.60 20.36
C GLU A 135 13.99 -1.47 19.66
N MET A 136 13.65 -2.43 18.80
CA MET A 136 12.37 -2.47 18.10
C MET A 136 11.21 -2.47 19.11
N ARG A 137 11.21 -3.37 20.10
CA ARG A 137 10.13 -3.45 21.11
C ARG A 137 10.04 -2.19 21.96
N ALA A 138 11.17 -1.57 22.31
CA ALA A 138 11.22 -0.32 23.06
C ALA A 138 10.61 0.87 22.30
N GLN A 139 10.62 0.84 20.96
CA GLN A 139 10.00 1.87 20.13
C GLN A 139 8.47 1.72 20.00
N VAL A 140 7.89 0.56 20.34
CA VAL A 140 6.45 0.26 20.15
C VAL A 140 5.76 -0.34 21.39
N PRO A 141 5.98 0.18 22.61
CA PRO A 141 5.47 -0.42 23.84
C PRO A 141 3.94 -0.55 23.86
N GLU A 142 3.22 0.36 23.18
CA GLU A 142 1.77 0.32 23.07
C GLU A 142 1.27 -0.82 22.16
N LEU A 143 2.03 -1.22 21.14
CA LEU A 143 1.66 -2.33 20.26
C LEU A 143 2.02 -3.67 20.91
N MET A 144 3.08 -3.71 21.71
CA MET A 144 3.44 -4.87 22.54
C MET A 144 2.36 -5.23 23.55
N ALA A 145 1.58 -4.26 24.01
CA ALA A 145 0.43 -4.51 24.89
C ALA A 145 -0.69 -5.30 24.19
N ASP A 146 -0.76 -5.29 22.86
CA ASP A 146 -1.81 -5.97 22.11
C ASP A 146 -1.46 -7.45 21.85
N PRO A 147 -2.25 -8.41 22.37
CA PRO A 147 -1.95 -9.83 22.23
C PRO A 147 -2.12 -10.34 20.80
N LEU A 148 -2.97 -9.72 19.97
CA LEU A 148 -3.11 -10.12 18.57
C LEU A 148 -1.85 -9.75 17.80
N PHE A 149 -1.36 -8.53 17.98
CA PHE A 149 -0.16 -8.07 17.27
C PHE A 149 1.09 -8.86 17.65
N ARG A 150 1.28 -9.18 18.93
CA ARG A 150 2.37 -10.08 19.34
C ARG A 150 2.30 -11.46 18.70
N LYS A 151 1.10 -12.02 18.54
CA LYS A 151 0.90 -13.31 17.85
C LYS A 151 1.24 -13.24 16.35
N LEU A 152 1.10 -12.08 15.74
CA LEU A 152 1.48 -11.84 14.34
C LEU A 152 2.99 -11.63 14.18
N GLY A 153 3.71 -11.37 15.28
CA GLY A 153 5.17 -11.29 15.38
C GLY A 153 5.65 -10.06 16.15
N ASP A 154 6.73 -10.18 16.91
CA ASP A 154 7.37 -9.11 17.67
C ASP A 154 8.93 -9.16 17.65
N ASP A 155 9.53 -9.64 16.56
CA ASP A 155 10.98 -9.74 16.38
C ASP A 155 11.38 -9.78 14.89
N HIS A 156 12.67 -9.60 14.58
CA HIS A 156 13.15 -9.63 13.20
C HIS A 156 13.48 -11.04 12.70
N SER A 157 12.92 -12.11 13.30
CA SER A 157 13.23 -13.47 12.88
C SER A 157 12.56 -13.85 11.56
N PRO A 158 13.21 -14.70 10.73
CA PRO A 158 12.61 -15.23 9.51
C PRO A 158 11.30 -16.00 9.75
N THR A 159 11.12 -16.57 10.96
CA THR A 159 9.91 -17.30 11.35
C THR A 159 8.66 -16.43 11.24
N GLN A 160 8.76 -15.13 11.53
CA GLN A 160 7.62 -14.20 11.44
C GLN A 160 7.26 -13.90 9.98
N ALA A 161 8.25 -13.76 9.11
CA ALA A 161 8.02 -13.64 7.67
C ALA A 161 7.36 -14.90 7.11
N GLN A 162 7.79 -16.08 7.57
CA GLN A 162 7.18 -17.37 7.18
C GLN A 162 5.73 -17.50 7.68
N LEU A 163 5.44 -17.06 8.91
CA LEU A 163 4.07 -17.02 9.43
C LEU A 163 3.18 -16.11 8.59
N CYS A 164 3.64 -14.90 8.29
CA CYS A 164 2.93 -13.95 7.43
C CYS A 164 2.66 -14.55 6.05
N LEU A 165 3.67 -15.18 5.44
CA LEU A 165 3.54 -15.85 4.15
C LEU A 165 2.52 -16.99 4.21
N GLY A 166 2.57 -17.84 5.24
CA GLY A 166 1.63 -18.94 5.43
C GLY A 166 0.18 -18.48 5.56
N LEU A 167 -0.07 -17.44 6.37
CA LEU A 167 -1.40 -16.84 6.51
C LEU A 167 -1.86 -16.13 5.23
N CYS A 168 -0.94 -15.50 4.49
CA CYS A 168 -1.22 -14.92 3.18
C CYS A 168 -1.59 -15.97 2.12
N ILE A 169 -0.96 -17.14 2.14
CA ILE A 169 -1.32 -18.27 1.28
C ILE A 169 -2.71 -18.78 1.65
N ALA A 170 -2.97 -19.00 2.95
CA ALA A 170 -4.28 -19.44 3.42
C ALA A 170 -5.41 -18.46 3.01
N PHE A 171 -5.18 -17.15 3.16
CA PHE A 171 -6.10 -16.11 2.72
C PHE A 171 -6.40 -16.19 1.21
N ARG A 172 -5.39 -16.44 0.38
CA ARG A 172 -5.56 -16.58 -1.08
C ARG A 172 -6.27 -17.87 -1.47
N VAL A 173 -6.05 -18.96 -0.74
CA VAL A 173 -6.83 -20.20 -0.89
C VAL A 173 -8.30 -19.93 -0.58
N LEU A 174 -8.60 -19.18 0.48
CA LEU A 174 -9.98 -18.78 0.80
C LEU A 174 -10.60 -17.91 -0.30
N ILE A 175 -9.86 -16.93 -0.85
CA ILE A 175 -10.32 -16.12 -1.99
C ILE A 175 -10.66 -17.02 -3.18
N PHE A 176 -9.80 -18.00 -3.50
CA PHE A 176 -10.05 -18.92 -4.62
C PHE A 176 -11.37 -19.67 -4.47
N PHE A 177 -11.63 -20.25 -3.30
CA PHE A 177 -12.84 -21.04 -3.07
C PHE A 177 -14.09 -20.18 -2.87
N ALA A 178 -13.97 -18.98 -2.30
CA ALA A 178 -15.12 -18.12 -2.03
C ALA A 178 -15.50 -17.21 -3.21
N LEU A 179 -14.52 -16.68 -3.93
CA LEU A 179 -14.70 -15.63 -4.95
C LEU A 179 -14.25 -16.08 -6.36
N GLY A 180 -13.59 -17.23 -6.47
CA GLY A 180 -13.15 -17.81 -7.73
C GLY A 180 -11.77 -17.36 -8.22
N PRO A 181 -11.29 -17.95 -9.33
CA PRO A 181 -9.94 -17.73 -9.85
C PRO A 181 -9.69 -16.29 -10.34
N ILE A 182 -10.70 -15.60 -10.87
CA ILE A 182 -10.54 -14.20 -11.33
C ILE A 182 -10.21 -13.28 -10.16
N ALA A 183 -10.93 -13.44 -9.03
CA ALA A 183 -10.67 -12.68 -7.82
C ALA A 183 -9.30 -13.00 -7.22
N LEU A 184 -8.87 -14.28 -7.28
CA LEU A 184 -7.52 -14.68 -6.85
C LEU A 184 -6.44 -13.98 -7.67
N VAL A 185 -6.53 -14.00 -9.00
CA VAL A 185 -5.53 -13.35 -9.87
C VAL A 185 -5.52 -11.85 -9.64
N ALA A 186 -6.69 -11.24 -9.50
CA ALA A 186 -6.82 -9.83 -9.15
C ALA A 186 -6.17 -9.51 -7.79
N ASN A 187 -6.37 -10.35 -6.76
CA ASN A 187 -5.73 -10.20 -5.46
C ASN A 187 -4.20 -10.25 -5.56
N ILE A 188 -3.65 -11.26 -6.26
CA ILE A 188 -2.20 -11.43 -6.42
C ILE A 188 -1.59 -10.20 -7.09
N LEU A 189 -2.20 -9.71 -8.17
CA LEU A 189 -1.71 -8.52 -8.87
C LEU A 189 -1.84 -7.25 -8.01
N ALA A 190 -2.96 -7.07 -7.29
CA ALA A 190 -3.14 -5.96 -6.38
C ALA A 190 -2.09 -5.95 -5.25
N THR A 191 -1.82 -7.12 -4.65
CA THR A 191 -0.76 -7.26 -3.64
C THR A 191 0.61 -6.92 -4.23
N PHE A 192 0.94 -7.45 -5.42
CA PHE A 192 2.21 -7.18 -6.07
C PHE A 192 2.39 -5.67 -6.32
N THR A 193 1.38 -5.00 -6.87
CA THR A 193 1.45 -3.57 -7.16
C THR A 193 1.63 -2.75 -5.88
N ILE A 194 0.85 -3.03 -4.83
CA ILE A 194 0.96 -2.30 -3.56
C ILE A 194 2.31 -2.57 -2.89
N PHE A 195 2.77 -3.82 -2.86
CA PHE A 195 4.06 -4.17 -2.27
C PHE A 195 5.18 -3.34 -2.88
N TRP A 196 5.30 -3.34 -4.20
CA TRP A 196 6.33 -2.55 -4.88
C TRP A 196 6.10 -1.05 -4.75
N SER A 197 4.86 -0.57 -4.72
CA SER A 197 4.59 0.86 -4.51
C SER A 197 5.15 1.37 -3.18
N THR A 198 5.05 0.57 -2.10
CA THR A 198 5.64 0.89 -0.79
C THR A 198 7.16 0.95 -0.88
N GLN A 199 7.80 0.01 -1.57
CA GLN A 199 9.25 0.04 -1.76
C GLN A 199 9.71 1.27 -2.57
N LEU A 200 8.90 1.73 -3.52
CA LEU A 200 9.18 2.95 -4.27
C LEU A 200 9.07 4.21 -3.40
N VAL A 201 8.23 4.22 -2.36
CA VAL A 201 8.22 5.31 -1.36
C VAL A 201 9.58 5.38 -0.66
N ASN A 202 10.09 4.25 -0.15
CA ASN A 202 11.38 4.22 0.54
C ASN A 202 12.54 4.63 -0.39
N ALA A 203 12.57 4.07 -1.60
CA ALA A 203 13.68 4.27 -2.52
C ALA A 203 13.55 5.60 -3.29
N VAL A 204 12.50 5.75 -4.10
CA VAL A 204 12.37 6.83 -5.08
C VAL A 204 12.04 8.16 -4.42
N CYS A 205 11.19 8.18 -3.40
CA CYS A 205 10.85 9.43 -2.72
C CYS A 205 12.00 9.99 -1.88
N HIS A 206 13.12 9.28 -1.71
CA HIS A 206 14.33 9.80 -1.07
C HIS A 206 15.47 10.13 -2.06
N LEU A 207 15.26 9.95 -3.38
CA LEU A 207 16.27 10.31 -4.37
C LEU A 207 16.32 11.84 -4.59
N PRO A 208 17.47 12.52 -4.38
CA PRO A 208 17.56 13.98 -4.46
C PRO A 208 17.12 14.59 -5.80
N ASN A 209 17.18 13.81 -6.87
CA ASN A 209 16.92 14.25 -8.25
C ASN A 209 15.54 13.83 -8.78
N VAL A 210 14.62 13.33 -7.93
CA VAL A 210 13.28 12.90 -8.35
C VAL A 210 12.22 13.69 -7.59
N GLY A 211 11.28 14.32 -8.30
CA GLY A 211 10.20 15.09 -7.66
C GLY A 211 10.64 16.46 -7.14
N TYR A 212 9.92 16.99 -6.15
CA TYR A 212 10.15 18.32 -5.59
C TYR A 212 10.07 18.34 -4.06
N ARG A 213 10.46 19.46 -3.45
CA ARG A 213 10.35 19.69 -2.00
C ARG A 213 9.54 20.95 -1.74
N SER A 214 8.59 20.83 -0.82
CA SER A 214 7.79 21.94 -0.32
C SER A 214 8.33 22.47 1.02
N HIS A 215 9.06 21.64 1.76
CA HIS A 215 9.52 21.92 3.12
C HIS A 215 11.02 21.66 3.28
N ASN A 216 11.66 22.47 4.12
CA ASN A 216 13.05 22.27 4.50
C ASN A 216 13.14 21.30 5.68
N THR A 217 13.25 20.01 5.36
CA THR A 217 13.58 18.92 6.28
C THR A 217 15.07 18.59 6.22
N ARG A 218 15.61 17.93 7.25
CA ARG A 218 17.04 17.55 7.33
C ARG A 218 17.47 16.45 6.35
N GLU A 219 16.51 15.67 5.89
CA GLU A 219 16.67 14.48 5.04
C GLU A 219 16.32 14.80 3.57
N GLN A 220 16.42 13.87 2.63
CA GLN A 220 16.32 14.07 1.18
C GLN A 220 14.98 13.71 0.55
N SER A 221 13.94 13.46 1.34
CA SER A 221 12.56 13.17 0.91
C SER A 221 12.04 14.17 -0.12
N ARG A 222 11.17 13.66 -0.98
CA ARG A 222 10.63 14.33 -2.16
C ARG A 222 9.17 13.97 -2.33
N ASN A 223 8.42 14.95 -2.81
CA ASN A 223 7.08 14.76 -3.33
C ASN A 223 7.17 14.24 -4.76
N VAL A 224 6.68 13.02 -4.99
CA VAL A 224 6.70 12.32 -6.28
C VAL A 224 5.27 11.91 -6.65
N TRP A 225 4.66 12.66 -7.57
CA TRP A 225 3.23 12.57 -7.85
C TRP A 225 2.76 11.18 -8.30
N TRP A 226 3.56 10.50 -9.15
CA TRP A 226 3.18 9.19 -9.67
C TRP A 226 3.32 8.09 -8.60
N VAL A 227 4.25 8.22 -7.65
CA VAL A 227 4.29 7.39 -6.44
C VAL A 227 3.08 7.73 -5.57
N GLY A 228 2.69 9.00 -5.49
CA GLY A 228 1.47 9.44 -4.80
C GLY A 228 0.21 8.74 -5.32
N LEU A 229 0.07 8.58 -6.64
CA LEU A 229 -1.04 7.83 -7.23
C LEU A 229 -0.94 6.32 -6.94
N LEU A 230 0.25 5.72 -7.12
CA LEU A 230 0.46 4.28 -6.94
C LEU A 230 0.44 3.80 -5.48
N ALA A 231 0.79 4.69 -4.55
CA ALA A 231 0.83 4.41 -3.12
C ALA A 231 -0.24 5.22 -2.37
N LEU A 232 -1.36 5.54 -3.02
CA LEU A 232 -2.55 6.11 -2.37
C LEU A 232 -2.32 7.39 -1.52
N GLY A 233 -1.35 8.21 -1.88
CA GLY A 233 -0.99 9.47 -1.21
C GLY A 233 0.38 9.48 -0.53
N GLU A 234 1.06 8.34 -0.43
CA GLU A 234 2.35 8.25 0.30
C GLU A 234 3.54 8.87 -0.44
N GLY A 235 3.39 9.13 -1.74
CA GLY A 235 4.39 9.84 -2.54
C GLY A 235 4.53 11.33 -2.23
N TRP A 236 3.63 11.93 -1.43
CA TRP A 236 3.82 13.29 -0.88
C TRP A 236 4.78 13.26 0.31
N HIS A 237 5.95 12.67 0.08
CA HIS A 237 6.83 12.19 1.14
C HIS A 237 7.54 13.33 1.86
N ASN A 238 7.90 14.41 1.16
CA ASN A 238 8.49 15.58 1.80
C ASN A 238 7.49 16.32 2.70
N ASN A 239 6.22 16.36 2.30
CA ASN A 239 5.16 16.90 3.15
C ASN A 239 4.96 16.04 4.40
N HIS A 240 4.97 14.71 4.23
CA HIS A 240 4.89 13.74 5.32
C HIS A 240 6.05 13.91 6.31
N HIS A 241 7.31 13.91 5.85
CA HIS A 241 8.47 14.09 6.73
C HIS A 241 8.50 15.45 7.43
N ALA A 242 7.89 16.48 6.85
CA ALA A 242 7.74 17.78 7.50
C ALA A 242 6.68 17.78 8.62
N VAL A 243 5.62 16.99 8.49
CA VAL A 243 4.53 16.89 9.48
C VAL A 243 4.09 15.42 9.67
N PRO A 244 4.90 14.55 10.28
CA PRO A 244 4.65 13.10 10.26
C PRO A 244 3.32 12.68 10.91
N LYS A 245 2.89 13.41 11.94
CA LYS A 245 1.62 13.16 12.63
C LYS A 245 0.38 13.56 11.82
N SER A 246 0.53 14.24 10.69
CA SER A 246 -0.60 14.66 9.86
C SER A 246 -1.29 13.44 9.27
N ALA A 247 -2.61 13.36 9.37
CA ALA A 247 -3.40 12.35 8.66
C ALA A 247 -3.55 12.66 7.16
N ARG A 248 -3.07 13.82 6.71
CA ARG A 248 -3.12 14.30 5.32
C ARG A 248 -1.71 14.63 4.84
N HIS A 249 -1.22 13.94 3.82
CA HIS A 249 0.10 14.19 3.24
C HIS A 249 0.04 15.17 2.07
N GLY A 250 -1.02 15.15 1.26
CA GLY A 250 -1.22 16.15 0.20
C GLY A 250 -1.60 17.52 0.78
N MET A 251 -0.72 18.51 0.70
CA MET A 251 -0.90 19.88 1.21
C MET A 251 -1.25 20.90 0.11
N GLU A 252 -1.09 20.54 -1.16
CA GLU A 252 -1.52 21.32 -2.33
C GLU A 252 -2.81 20.77 -2.96
N TRP A 253 -3.49 21.60 -3.78
CA TRP A 253 -4.77 21.23 -4.39
C TRP A 253 -4.65 20.08 -5.42
N PHE A 254 -3.50 19.94 -6.06
CA PHE A 254 -3.22 18.89 -7.05
C PHE A 254 -2.63 17.62 -6.43
N GLU A 255 -2.29 17.65 -5.14
CA GLU A 255 -1.69 16.52 -4.44
C GLU A 255 -2.77 15.53 -3.99
N LEU A 256 -3.17 14.64 -4.90
CA LEU A 256 -4.18 13.62 -4.64
C LEU A 256 -3.73 12.65 -3.53
N ASP A 257 -4.47 12.59 -2.44
CA ASP A 257 -4.22 11.71 -1.29
C ASP A 257 -5.45 10.84 -1.03
N VAL A 258 -5.48 9.66 -1.65
CA VAL A 258 -6.61 8.72 -1.56
C VAL A 258 -6.83 8.27 -0.11
N THR A 259 -5.75 8.04 0.63
CA THR A 259 -5.81 7.65 2.05
C THR A 259 -6.42 8.74 2.92
N TRP A 260 -6.12 10.02 2.64
CA TRP A 260 -6.76 11.14 3.33
C TRP A 260 -8.27 11.17 3.07
N TYR A 261 -8.72 10.93 1.84
CA TYR A 261 -10.15 10.87 1.57
C TYR A 261 -10.85 9.72 2.29
N ALA A 262 -10.18 8.58 2.47
CA ALA A 262 -10.68 7.49 3.31
C ALA A 262 -10.80 7.92 4.79
N VAL A 263 -9.78 8.58 5.34
CA VAL A 263 -9.80 9.14 6.70
C VAL A 263 -10.94 10.14 6.86
N TRP A 264 -11.08 11.07 5.91
CA TRP A 264 -12.13 12.07 5.89
C TRP A 264 -13.52 11.43 5.86
N LEU A 265 -13.72 10.38 5.06
CA LEU A 265 -15.00 9.65 5.02
C LEU A 265 -15.29 8.99 6.37
N LEU A 266 -14.31 8.30 6.97
CA LEU A 266 -14.45 7.69 8.29
C LEU A 266 -14.79 8.73 9.37
N GLU A 267 -14.17 9.90 9.33
CA GLU A 267 -14.48 11.01 10.25
C GLU A 267 -15.90 11.52 10.03
N LYS A 268 -16.33 11.67 8.78
CA LYS A 268 -17.69 12.13 8.44
C LYS A 268 -18.79 11.19 8.90
N VAL A 269 -18.55 9.88 8.86
CA VAL A 269 -19.50 8.87 9.36
C VAL A 269 -19.34 8.58 10.86
N GLY A 270 -18.45 9.31 11.57
CA GLY A 270 -18.26 9.18 13.02
C GLY A 270 -17.42 7.98 13.47
N LEU A 271 -16.74 7.30 12.54
CA LEU A 271 -15.86 6.15 12.81
C LEU A 271 -14.40 6.55 13.09
N ALA A 272 -13.99 7.77 12.73
CA ALA A 272 -12.69 8.32 13.09
C ALA A 272 -12.85 9.59 13.94
N SER A 273 -11.99 9.75 14.93
CA SER A 273 -11.91 10.92 15.79
C SER A 273 -10.46 11.34 16.03
N ALA A 274 -10.25 12.48 16.68
CA ALA A 274 -8.92 13.03 16.96
C ALA A 274 -8.02 13.12 15.69
N VAL A 275 -8.62 13.40 14.53
CA VAL A 275 -7.91 13.46 13.24
C VAL A 275 -6.99 14.68 13.21
N VAL A 276 -5.69 14.42 13.20
CA VAL A 276 -4.64 15.42 13.13
C VAL A 276 -4.53 15.93 11.69
N ARG A 277 -4.66 17.25 11.52
CA ARG A 277 -4.54 17.93 10.22
C ARG A 277 -3.23 18.72 10.18
N PRO A 278 -2.68 18.98 8.99
CA PRO A 278 -1.46 19.77 8.87
C PRO A 278 -1.72 21.23 9.31
N PRO A 279 -0.72 21.93 9.86
CA PRO A 279 -0.83 23.34 10.19
C PRO A 279 -1.29 24.17 8.99
N LYS A 280 -2.27 25.06 9.19
CA LYS A 280 -2.86 25.87 8.10
C LYS A 280 -1.84 26.66 7.29
N HIS A 281 -0.75 27.13 7.92
CA HIS A 281 0.28 27.92 7.26
C HIS A 281 1.19 27.10 6.32
N LEU A 282 1.11 25.76 6.37
CA LEU A 282 1.82 24.84 5.47
C LEU A 282 0.94 24.41 4.28
N MET A 283 -0.36 24.64 4.34
CA MET A 283 -1.29 24.36 3.24
C MET A 283 -1.18 25.42 2.14
N GLY A 284 -1.16 25.00 0.87
CA GLY A 284 -1.17 25.93 -0.27
C GLY A 284 0.10 26.78 -0.40
N ARG A 285 1.22 26.35 0.22
CA ARG A 285 2.51 27.04 0.09
C ARG A 285 3.11 26.72 -1.28
N ARG A 286 3.32 27.76 -2.08
CA ARG A 286 4.03 27.63 -3.37
C ARG A 286 5.36 26.90 -3.20
N VAL A 287 5.55 25.86 -4.02
CA VAL A 287 6.81 25.16 -4.23
C VAL A 287 7.95 26.19 -4.32
N GLY A 288 8.92 26.11 -3.40
CA GLY A 288 10.10 26.99 -3.37
C GLY A 288 9.99 28.28 -2.53
N ALA A 289 8.84 28.63 -1.95
CA ALA A 289 8.67 29.93 -1.26
C ALA A 289 9.26 30.02 0.16
N SER A 290 9.80 28.94 0.74
CA SER A 290 10.39 28.97 2.09
C SER A 290 11.27 27.75 2.39
N ALA A 291 12.30 27.51 1.59
CA ALA A 291 13.35 26.55 1.99
C ALA A 291 14.24 27.10 3.13
N ASN A 292 14.07 28.36 3.55
CA ASN A 292 15.03 29.05 4.42
C ASN A 292 14.73 29.01 5.92
N THR A 293 13.61 28.40 6.33
CA THR A 293 13.34 28.12 7.76
C THR A 293 13.24 26.61 7.94
N PRO A 294 14.14 26.00 8.72
CA PRO A 294 14.02 24.59 9.08
C PRO A 294 12.64 24.36 9.70
N VAL A 295 11.92 23.34 9.22
CA VAL A 295 10.83 22.80 10.01
C VAL A 295 11.52 21.91 11.04
N GLU A 296 11.66 22.38 12.28
CA GLU A 296 12.08 21.49 13.37
C GLU A 296 11.08 20.35 13.43
N SER A 297 11.55 19.10 13.26
CA SER A 297 10.74 17.93 13.54
C SER A 297 10.47 17.96 15.05
N PRO A 298 9.21 18.16 15.49
CA PRO A 298 8.93 18.27 16.91
C PRO A 298 8.96 16.91 17.63
N PHE A 299 9.34 15.82 16.94
CA PHE A 299 9.14 14.47 17.45
C PHE A 299 10.42 13.80 17.94
N ASN A 300 10.58 13.87 19.25
CA ASN A 300 11.16 12.80 20.05
C ASN A 300 10.04 11.77 20.29
N PHE A 301 10.28 10.49 20.05
CA PHE A 301 9.33 9.43 20.44
C PHE A 301 9.37 9.26 21.97
N ASP A 302 8.94 10.29 22.72
CA ASP A 302 8.87 10.17 24.16
C ASP A 302 7.87 9.08 24.53
N THR A 303 8.42 8.11 25.23
CA THR A 303 7.86 6.86 25.67
C THR A 303 6.79 7.11 26.73
N ALA A 304 5.51 7.12 26.34
CA ALA A 304 4.38 6.57 27.12
C ALA A 304 2.97 6.96 26.59
N SER A 305 2.15 5.93 26.35
CA SER A 305 0.82 5.72 26.97
C SER A 305 -0.52 6.17 26.36
N GLU A 306 -0.61 6.77 25.17
CA GLU A 306 -1.95 6.89 24.55
C GLU A 306 -2.27 5.73 23.59
N PRO A 307 -3.32 4.94 23.87
CA PRO A 307 -3.77 3.89 22.96
C PRO A 307 -4.33 4.51 21.67
N VAL A 308 -4.05 3.84 20.56
CA VAL A 308 -4.51 4.22 19.21
C VAL A 308 -6.02 4.00 19.02
N PHE A 309 -6.68 3.36 20.00
CA PHE A 309 -8.10 2.96 19.92
C PHE A 309 -8.93 3.64 21.00
N VAL A 310 -10.19 3.91 20.63
CA VAL A 310 -11.23 4.25 21.59
C VAL A 310 -11.91 2.93 21.98
N ASN A 311 -11.92 2.60 23.27
CA ASN A 311 -12.82 1.58 23.79
C ASN A 311 -14.23 2.17 23.68
N GLN A 312 -15.05 1.63 22.79
CA GLN A 312 -16.49 1.89 22.86
C GLN A 312 -17.01 1.00 24.00
N GLU A 313 -17.49 1.64 25.06
CA GLU A 313 -18.36 0.99 26.07
C GLU A 313 -19.65 0.49 25.40
#